data_AF-A0A9D6ZBK0-F1
#
_entry.id   AF-A0A9D6ZBK0-F1
#
_cell.length_a   1.000
_cell.length_b   1.000
_cell.length_c   1.000
_cell.angle_alpha   90.00
_cell.angle_beta   90.00
_cell.angle_gamma   90.00
#
_symmetry.space_group_name_H-M   'P 1'
#
loop_
_entity.id
_entity.type
_entity.pdbx_description
1 polymer ?
#
loop_
_entity_poly.entity_id
_entity_poly.type
_entity_poly.pdbx_seq_one_letter_code
_entity_poly.pdbx_strand_id
1 'polypeptide(L)'
;MNLSLTYLVDEICAGVEIYYTGRTGGQYMKTSFILCDDYSELVSKLFLLTDNQNWTDKKPNGNFKNYHDVLQNVKAVVATKMVVHLQKVNDLQDAMKNRRNRRNDFFHSASLLDLNVTSRNCVEAFCDVLQYGEILFGTDWRMALEACRNLATLEVMLQLEKLAFSDPSVTPKVNKILQDWPRNIQNNKKKGSHIAEYPEDLHFRLCITFGGKPLRDKLKALITP
;
A
#
# COMPACT_ATOMS: atom_id res chain seq x y z
N MET A 1 -8.95 -14.91 13.19
CA MET A 1 -8.17 -14.04 12.29
C MET A 1 -7.00 -14.86 11.76
N ASN A 2 -6.81 -14.91 10.44
CA ASN A 2 -5.72 -15.66 9.82
C ASN A 2 -4.37 -15.02 10.18
N LEU A 3 -3.53 -15.72 10.94
CA LEU A 3 -2.26 -15.18 11.45
C LEU A 3 -1.31 -14.75 10.31
N SER A 4 -1.30 -15.49 9.21
CA SER A 4 -0.50 -15.15 8.03
C SER A 4 -0.99 -13.87 7.35
N LEU A 5 -2.30 -13.59 7.40
CA LEU A 5 -2.86 -12.33 6.92
C LEU A 5 -2.41 -11.16 7.80
N THR A 6 -2.42 -11.32 9.12
CA THR A 6 -1.91 -10.30 10.04
C THR A 6 -0.46 -9.93 9.73
N TYR A 7 0.42 -10.92 9.56
CA TYR A 7 1.82 -10.66 9.19
C TYR A 7 1.97 -9.96 7.85
N LEU A 8 1.22 -10.39 6.83
CA LEU A 8 1.23 -9.73 5.52
C LEU A 8 0.81 -8.26 5.63
N VAL A 9 -0.25 -7.97 6.40
CA VAL A 9 -0.73 -6.61 6.58
C VAL A 9 0.27 -5.76 7.38
N ASP A 10 0.94 -6.33 8.38
CA ASP A 10 2.02 -5.67 9.12
C ASP A 10 3.20 -5.28 8.22
N GLU A 11 3.60 -6.18 7.32
CA GLU A 11 4.64 -5.93 6.32
C GLU A 11 4.24 -4.83 5.34
N ILE A 12 3.01 -4.86 4.83
CA ILE A 12 2.49 -3.77 3.97
C ILE A 12 2.50 -2.44 4.73
N CYS A 13 2.13 -2.43 6.01
CA CYS A 13 2.18 -1.23 6.84
C CYS A 13 3.60 -0.68 6.95
N ALA A 14 4.60 -1.54 7.16
CA ALA A 14 6.00 -1.13 7.19
C ALA A 14 6.44 -0.53 5.84
N GLY A 15 6.04 -1.13 4.72
CA GLY A 15 6.32 -0.57 3.39
C GLY A 15 5.71 0.81 3.16
N VAL A 16 4.47 1.02 3.60
CA VAL A 16 3.81 2.33 3.52
C VAL A 16 4.47 3.36 4.45
N GLU A 17 4.89 2.96 5.65
CA GLU A 17 5.67 3.82 6.56
C GLU A 17 7.03 4.21 5.95
N ILE A 18 7.74 3.29 5.29
CA ILE A 18 8.99 3.59 4.57
C ILE A 18 8.73 4.65 3.49
N TYR A 19 7.64 4.52 2.73
CA TYR A 19 7.26 5.51 1.74
C TYR A 19 7.04 6.89 2.37
N TYR A 20 6.28 6.95 3.47
CA TYR A 20 5.95 8.21 4.14
C TYR A 20 7.13 8.84 4.89
N THR A 21 8.05 8.04 5.45
CA THR A 21 9.26 8.49 6.16
C THR A 21 10.37 8.94 5.21
N GLY A 22 10.42 8.36 4.01
CA GLY A 22 11.51 8.54 3.05
C GLY A 22 11.13 9.35 1.81
N ARG A 23 9.94 9.96 1.75
CA ARG A 23 9.39 10.59 0.54
C ARG A 23 10.27 11.68 -0.09
N THR A 24 11.21 12.27 0.64
CA THR A 24 12.16 13.26 0.09
C THR A 24 13.45 12.65 -0.44
N GLY A 25 13.73 11.37 -0.12
CA GLY A 25 14.89 10.64 -0.60
C GLY A 25 14.55 9.67 -1.73
N GLY A 26 15.14 9.88 -2.90
CA GLY A 26 14.88 9.04 -4.08
C GLY A 26 15.15 7.54 -3.88
N GLN A 27 16.05 7.16 -2.96
CA GLN A 27 16.31 5.75 -2.63
C GLN A 27 15.11 5.08 -1.93
N TYR A 28 14.41 5.78 -1.03
CA TYR A 28 13.26 5.21 -0.32
C TYR A 28 12.04 5.05 -1.22
N MET A 29 11.86 5.91 -2.22
CA MET A 29 10.81 5.73 -3.24
C MET A 29 11.04 4.45 -4.03
N LYS A 30 12.29 4.17 -4.43
CA LYS A 30 12.65 2.95 -5.16
C LYS A 30 12.38 1.69 -4.32
N THR A 31 12.82 1.69 -3.06
CA THR A 31 12.54 0.58 -2.13
C THR A 31 11.04 0.35 -1.96
N SER A 32 10.28 1.41 -1.67
CA SER A 32 8.82 1.30 -1.48
C SER A 32 8.09 0.78 -2.72
N PHE A 33 8.55 1.20 -3.91
CA PHE A 33 8.00 0.74 -5.18
C PHE A 33 8.29 -0.75 -5.42
N ILE A 34 9.52 -1.21 -5.15
CA ILE A 34 9.89 -2.63 -5.28
C ILE A 34 9.07 -3.49 -4.31
N LEU A 35 8.91 -3.04 -3.06
CA LEU A 35 8.12 -3.75 -2.04
C LEU A 35 6.68 -3.99 -2.48
N CYS A 36 6.06 -3.07 -3.24
CA CYS A 36 4.71 -3.29 -3.77
C CYS A 36 4.60 -4.53 -4.67
N ASP A 37 5.63 -4.82 -5.46
CA ASP A 37 5.64 -6.03 -6.31
C ASP A 37 5.74 -7.30 -5.45
N ASP A 38 6.58 -7.28 -4.43
CA ASP A 38 6.73 -8.42 -3.51
C ASP A 38 5.44 -8.65 -2.72
N TYR A 39 4.80 -7.58 -2.24
CA TYR A 39 3.50 -7.65 -1.57
C TYR A 39 2.41 -8.19 -2.49
N SER A 40 2.37 -7.78 -3.76
CA SER A 40 1.36 -8.32 -4.70
C SER A 40 1.50 -9.84 -4.92
N GLU A 41 2.74 -10.35 -4.92
CA GLU A 41 3.01 -11.78 -5.01
C GLU A 41 2.61 -12.49 -3.70
N LEU A 42 2.97 -11.93 -2.54
CA LEU A 42 2.62 -12.49 -1.23
C LEU A 42 1.10 -12.52 -0.98
N VAL A 43 0.40 -11.43 -1.30
CA VAL A 43 -1.08 -11.34 -1.28
C VAL A 43 -1.69 -12.46 -2.12
N SER A 44 -1.17 -12.66 -3.34
CA SER A 44 -1.66 -13.70 -4.25
C SER A 44 -1.42 -15.10 -3.70
N LYS A 45 -0.21 -15.38 -3.20
CA LYS A 45 0.15 -16.68 -2.62
C LYS A 45 -0.67 -17.00 -1.38
N LEU A 46 -0.84 -16.02 -0.49
CA LEU A 46 -1.66 -16.20 0.72
C LEU A 46 -3.13 -16.45 0.37
N PHE A 47 -3.67 -15.75 -0.63
CA PHE A 47 -5.04 -15.99 -1.09
C PHE A 47 -5.20 -17.42 -1.61
N LEU A 48 -4.26 -17.89 -2.43
CA LEU A 48 -4.28 -19.26 -2.97
C LEU A 48 -4.17 -20.33 -1.88
N LEU A 49 -3.34 -20.11 -0.86
CA LEU A 49 -3.23 -21.00 0.31
C LEU A 49 -4.50 -20.97 1.18
N THR A 50 -5.17 -19.82 1.26
CA THR A 50 -6.44 -19.68 1.99
C THR A 50 -7.58 -20.37 1.25
N ASP A 51 -7.61 -20.26 -0.08
CA ASP A 51 -8.60 -20.94 -0.93
C ASP A 51 -8.38 -22.47 -0.98
N ASN A 52 -7.12 -22.89 -1.03
CA ASN A 52 -6.71 -24.29 -1.09
C ASN A 52 -5.41 -24.49 -0.30
N GLN A 53 -5.51 -25.13 0.86
CA GLN A 53 -4.35 -25.40 1.73
C GLN A 53 -3.29 -26.30 1.08
N ASN A 54 -3.65 -27.07 0.04
CA ASN A 54 -2.73 -27.91 -0.72
C ASN A 54 -2.10 -27.18 -1.92
N TRP A 55 -2.40 -25.89 -2.11
CA TRP A 55 -1.76 -25.11 -3.16
C TRP A 55 -0.24 -25.05 -2.91
N THR A 56 0.54 -25.23 -3.97
CA THR A 56 2.00 -25.15 -3.93
C THR A 56 2.52 -24.12 -4.91
N ASP A 57 3.62 -23.47 -4.54
CA ASP A 57 4.43 -22.62 -5.38
C ASP A 57 5.36 -23.42 -6.31
N LYS A 58 5.35 -24.75 -6.26
CA LYS A 58 6.10 -25.62 -7.19
C LYS A 58 5.24 -26.03 -8.39
N LYS A 59 5.90 -26.12 -9.53
CA LYS A 59 5.40 -26.75 -10.76
C LYS A 59 5.57 -28.27 -10.66
N PRO A 60 4.87 -29.06 -11.50
CA PRO A 60 5.02 -30.51 -11.53
C PRO A 60 6.46 -30.99 -11.80
N ASN A 61 7.27 -30.19 -12.50
CA ASN A 61 8.67 -30.50 -12.77
C ASN A 61 9.64 -30.10 -11.64
N GLY A 62 9.14 -29.70 -10.47
CA GLY A 62 9.93 -29.31 -9.31
C GLY A 62 10.40 -27.86 -9.29
N ASN A 63 10.32 -27.12 -10.40
CA ASN A 63 10.67 -25.70 -10.46
C ASN A 63 9.64 -24.82 -9.76
N PHE A 64 10.06 -23.67 -9.23
CA PHE A 64 9.12 -22.69 -8.68
C PHE A 64 8.26 -22.03 -9.76
N LYS A 65 7.02 -21.72 -9.42
CA LYS A 65 6.10 -20.88 -10.17
C LYS A 65 6.66 -19.46 -10.21
N ASN A 66 6.69 -18.87 -11.40
CA ASN A 66 7.02 -17.46 -11.54
C ASN A 66 5.80 -16.60 -11.18
N TYR A 67 6.00 -15.29 -11.12
CA TYR A 67 4.94 -14.35 -10.77
C TYR A 67 3.70 -14.46 -11.67
N HIS A 68 3.88 -14.66 -12.98
CA HIS A 68 2.77 -14.81 -13.91
C HIS A 68 1.95 -16.07 -13.59
N ASP A 69 2.61 -17.19 -13.31
CA ASP A 69 1.95 -18.45 -12.93
C ASP A 69 1.06 -18.26 -11.67
N VAL A 70 1.57 -17.55 -10.67
CA VAL A 70 0.83 -17.23 -9.44
C VAL A 70 -0.41 -16.39 -9.75
N LEU A 71 -0.28 -15.33 -10.54
CA LEU A 71 -1.40 -14.47 -10.91
C LEU A 71 -2.48 -15.22 -11.73
N GLN A 72 -2.07 -16.13 -12.61
CA GLN A 72 -3.02 -16.98 -13.36
C GLN A 72 -3.78 -17.93 -12.44
N ASN A 73 -3.13 -18.47 -11.40
CA ASN A 73 -3.82 -19.28 -10.40
C ASN A 73 -4.86 -18.45 -9.65
N VAL A 74 -4.54 -17.22 -9.24
CA VAL A 74 -5.53 -16.33 -8.61
C VAL A 74 -6.69 -16.04 -9.57
N LYS A 75 -6.39 -15.72 -10.83
CA LYS A 75 -7.41 -15.44 -11.84
C LYS A 75 -8.35 -16.63 -12.04
N ALA A 76 -7.85 -17.86 -12.04
CA ALA A 76 -8.66 -19.06 -12.16
C ALA A 76 -9.63 -19.23 -10.98
N VAL A 77 -9.17 -18.97 -9.75
CA VAL A 77 -10.03 -18.99 -8.55
C VAL A 77 -11.08 -17.89 -8.62
N VAL A 78 -10.69 -16.65 -8.95
CA VAL A 78 -11.60 -15.50 -9.08
C VAL A 78 -12.65 -15.74 -10.17
N ALA A 79 -12.24 -16.27 -11.32
CA ALA A 79 -13.15 -16.59 -12.43
C ALA A 79 -14.17 -17.68 -12.09
N THR A 80 -13.93 -18.46 -11.04
CA THR A 80 -14.83 -19.52 -10.60
C THR A 80 -15.70 -19.07 -9.43
N LYS A 81 -15.12 -18.39 -8.44
CA LYS A 81 -15.76 -18.11 -7.15
C LYS A 81 -16.18 -16.64 -6.97
N MET A 82 -15.61 -15.72 -7.74
CA MET A 82 -15.73 -14.27 -7.55
C MET A 82 -15.89 -13.54 -8.90
N VAL A 83 -16.70 -14.10 -9.80
CA VAL A 83 -16.83 -13.67 -11.21
C VAL A 83 -17.11 -12.16 -11.35
N VAL A 84 -17.92 -11.60 -10.46
CA VAL A 84 -18.24 -10.16 -10.44
C VAL A 84 -17.01 -9.26 -10.30
N HIS A 85 -15.94 -9.77 -9.69
CA HIS A 85 -14.67 -9.05 -9.50
C HIS A 85 -13.62 -9.37 -10.57
N LEU A 86 -13.89 -10.30 -11.50
CA LEU A 86 -12.90 -10.81 -12.45
C LEU A 86 -12.27 -9.71 -13.31
N GLN A 87 -13.08 -8.79 -13.85
CA GLN A 87 -12.55 -7.70 -14.67
C GLN A 87 -11.63 -6.80 -13.84
N LYS A 88 -12.08 -6.41 -12.64
CA LYS A 88 -11.30 -5.54 -11.76
C LYS A 88 -9.99 -6.19 -11.31
N VAL A 89 -10.01 -7.49 -11.05
CA VAL A 89 -8.80 -8.29 -10.77
C VAL A 89 -7.86 -8.31 -11.97
N ASN A 90 -8.36 -8.50 -13.18
CA ASN A 90 -7.52 -8.45 -14.39
C ASN A 90 -6.84 -7.08 -14.53
N ASP A 91 -7.59 -5.99 -14.40
CA ASP A 91 -7.05 -4.63 -14.53
C ASP A 91 -5.93 -4.37 -13.52
N LEU A 92 -6.11 -4.79 -12.26
CA LEU A 92 -5.11 -4.68 -11.21
C LEU A 92 -3.89 -5.56 -11.50
N GLN A 93 -4.10 -6.82 -11.89
CA GLN A 93 -3.02 -7.74 -12.23
C GLN A 93 -2.19 -7.24 -13.41
N ASP A 94 -2.82 -6.64 -14.42
CA ASP A 94 -2.12 -6.07 -15.56
C ASP A 94 -1.32 -4.83 -15.17
N ALA A 95 -1.87 -3.94 -14.33
CA ALA A 95 -1.11 -2.82 -13.76
C ALA A 95 0.11 -3.28 -12.96
N MET A 96 -0.04 -4.31 -12.11
CA MET A 96 1.04 -4.89 -11.31
C MET A 96 2.10 -5.58 -12.18
N LYS A 97 1.69 -6.35 -13.20
CA LYS A 97 2.61 -6.97 -14.18
C LYS A 97 3.40 -5.91 -14.94
N ASN A 98 2.73 -4.87 -15.43
CA ASN A 98 3.38 -3.78 -16.17
C ASN A 98 4.38 -3.01 -15.31
N ARG A 99 4.14 -2.86 -14.00
CA ARG A 99 5.15 -2.33 -13.07
C ARG A 99 6.35 -3.25 -12.94
N ARG A 100 6.11 -4.54 -12.66
CA ARG A 100 7.18 -5.53 -12.47
C ARG A 100 8.04 -5.69 -13.71
N ASN A 101 7.44 -5.67 -14.90
CA ASN A 101 8.17 -5.73 -16.18
C ASN A 101 9.09 -4.52 -16.33
N ARG A 102 8.58 -3.29 -16.15
CA ARG A 102 9.41 -2.06 -16.19
C ARG A 102 10.58 -2.12 -15.20
N ARG A 103 10.33 -2.63 -13.99
CA ARG A 103 11.38 -2.83 -12.99
C ARG A 103 12.43 -3.84 -13.44
N ASN A 104 12.01 -4.99 -13.97
CA ASN A 104 12.93 -6.02 -14.45
C ASN A 104 13.73 -5.52 -15.65
N ASP A 105 13.09 -4.83 -16.60
CA ASP A 105 13.76 -4.23 -17.75
C ASP A 105 14.87 -3.27 -17.31
N PHE A 106 14.64 -2.46 -16.27
CA PHE A 106 15.70 -1.63 -15.67
C PHE A 106 16.88 -2.48 -15.15
N PHE A 107 16.62 -3.50 -14.33
CA PHE A 107 17.69 -4.33 -13.74
C PHE A 107 18.48 -5.12 -14.80
N HIS A 108 17.89 -5.38 -15.96
CA HIS A 108 18.51 -6.18 -17.02
C HIS A 108 19.07 -5.36 -18.20
N SER A 109 18.64 -4.10 -18.39
CA SER A 109 19.04 -3.28 -19.55
C SER A 109 20.17 -2.28 -19.29
N ALA A 110 20.60 -2.10 -18.03
CA ALA A 110 21.53 -1.04 -17.62
C ALA A 110 21.10 0.39 -18.01
N SER A 111 19.85 0.58 -18.46
CA SER A 111 19.25 1.89 -18.75
C SER A 111 18.91 2.60 -17.44
N LEU A 112 19.79 3.50 -16.99
CA LEU A 112 19.61 4.25 -15.74
C LEU A 112 18.43 5.24 -15.77
N LEU A 113 17.88 5.53 -16.96
CA LEU A 113 16.81 6.50 -17.18
C LEU A 113 15.42 5.94 -16.82
N ASP A 114 15.25 4.62 -16.79
CA ASP A 114 13.94 3.97 -16.63
C ASP A 114 13.49 3.80 -15.17
N LEU A 115 14.29 4.27 -14.20
CA LEU A 115 13.94 4.22 -12.78
C LEU A 115 13.78 5.59 -12.13
N ASN A 116 13.21 6.55 -12.89
CA ASN A 116 12.58 7.73 -12.32
C ASN A 116 11.26 7.33 -11.63
N VAL A 117 11.37 6.63 -10.49
CA VAL A 117 10.21 6.34 -9.63
C VAL A 117 9.76 7.66 -9.04
N THR A 118 8.56 8.07 -9.43
CA THR A 118 7.92 9.26 -8.88
C THR A 118 7.07 8.88 -7.67
N SER A 119 6.76 9.88 -6.85
CA SER A 119 5.75 9.75 -5.79
C SER A 119 4.42 9.19 -6.32
N ARG A 120 4.02 9.55 -7.55
CA ARG A 120 2.79 9.03 -8.17
C ARG A 120 2.85 7.52 -8.35
N ASN A 121 3.99 7.00 -8.81
CA ASN A 121 4.16 5.57 -9.03
C ASN A 121 4.04 4.76 -7.74
N CYS A 122 4.61 5.25 -6.63
CA CYS A 122 4.49 4.59 -5.33
C CYS A 122 3.05 4.60 -4.81
N VAL A 123 2.39 5.76 -4.83
CA VAL A 123 1.01 5.91 -4.33
C VAL A 123 0.05 5.02 -5.09
N GLU A 124 0.13 5.02 -6.43
CA GLU A 124 -0.69 4.15 -7.26
C GLU A 124 -0.39 2.68 -6.99
N ALA A 125 0.88 2.30 -6.80
CA ALA A 125 1.27 0.93 -6.53
C ALA A 125 0.72 0.39 -5.20
N PHE A 126 0.83 1.16 -4.10
CA PHE A 126 0.22 0.77 -2.83
C PHE A 126 -1.30 0.73 -2.92
N CYS A 127 -1.93 1.70 -3.59
CA CYS A 127 -3.38 1.69 -3.79
C CYS A 127 -3.84 0.42 -4.52
N ASP A 128 -3.12 -0.01 -5.55
CA ASP A 128 -3.45 -1.23 -6.29
C ASP A 128 -3.31 -2.48 -5.41
N VAL A 129 -2.24 -2.59 -4.60
CA VAL A 129 -2.04 -3.72 -3.67
C VAL A 129 -3.14 -3.77 -2.62
N LEU A 130 -3.48 -2.62 -2.01
CA LEU A 130 -4.52 -2.51 -0.99
C LEU A 130 -5.91 -2.83 -1.56
N GLN A 131 -6.21 -2.34 -2.76
CA GLN A 131 -7.47 -2.64 -3.46
C GLN A 131 -7.53 -4.12 -3.87
N TYR A 132 -6.41 -4.70 -4.31
CA TYR A 132 -6.34 -6.11 -4.68
C TYR A 132 -6.56 -7.03 -3.48
N GLY A 133 -5.94 -6.72 -2.33
CA GLY A 133 -6.17 -7.44 -1.08
C GLY A 133 -7.62 -7.36 -0.61
N GLU A 134 -8.25 -6.17 -0.66
CA GLU A 134 -9.67 -6.00 -0.32
C GLU A 134 -10.58 -6.88 -1.19
N ILE A 135 -10.31 -6.95 -2.50
CA ILE A 135 -11.08 -7.80 -3.40
C ILE A 135 -10.90 -9.28 -3.05
N LEU A 136 -9.67 -9.74 -2.76
CA LEU A 136 -9.39 -11.16 -2.56
C LEU A 136 -9.83 -11.70 -1.19
N PHE A 137 -9.74 -10.88 -0.14
CA PHE A 137 -10.02 -11.34 1.23
C PHE A 137 -11.26 -10.67 1.85
N GLY A 138 -11.85 -9.67 1.20
CA GLY A 138 -13.08 -9.02 1.65
C GLY A 138 -13.00 -8.50 3.08
N THR A 139 -13.95 -8.91 3.92
CA THR A 139 -14.04 -8.50 5.33
C THR A 139 -12.80 -8.83 6.14
N ASP A 140 -12.12 -9.94 5.86
CA ASP A 140 -10.91 -10.34 6.58
C ASP A 140 -9.76 -9.37 6.32
N TRP A 141 -9.65 -8.85 5.09
CA TRP A 141 -8.70 -7.79 4.75
C TRP A 141 -8.94 -6.54 5.60
N ARG A 142 -10.21 -6.11 5.62
CA ARG A 142 -10.62 -4.89 6.31
C ARG A 142 -10.36 -4.99 7.81
N MET A 143 -10.71 -6.11 8.42
CA MET A 143 -10.42 -6.37 9.84
C MET A 143 -8.91 -6.38 10.12
N ALA A 144 -8.09 -6.97 9.25
CA ALA A 144 -6.64 -6.97 9.41
C ALA A 144 -6.05 -5.56 9.27
N LEU A 145 -6.49 -4.77 8.30
CA LEU A 145 -6.07 -3.37 8.11
C LEU A 145 -6.40 -2.50 9.32
N GLU A 146 -7.59 -2.66 9.90
CA GLU A 146 -8.03 -1.88 11.06
C GLU A 146 -7.33 -2.29 12.35
N ALA A 147 -6.93 -3.56 12.46
CA ALA A 147 -6.12 -4.06 13.58
C ALA A 147 -4.64 -3.69 13.46
N CYS A 148 -4.14 -3.42 12.25
CA CYS A 148 -2.74 -3.14 11.98
C CYS A 148 -2.40 -1.66 12.17
N ARG A 149 -1.90 -1.33 13.37
CA ARG A 149 -1.29 -0.03 13.70
C ARG A 149 -2.12 1.13 13.15
N ASN A 150 -1.60 1.84 12.14
CA ASN A 150 -2.22 3.00 11.51
C ASN A 150 -2.53 2.78 10.03
N LEU A 151 -2.46 1.54 9.54
CA LEU A 151 -2.54 1.25 8.11
C LEU A 151 -3.88 1.67 7.50
N ALA A 152 -4.99 1.50 8.21
CA ALA A 152 -6.29 1.99 7.75
C ALA A 152 -6.32 3.52 7.54
N THR A 153 -5.58 4.30 8.33
CA THR A 153 -5.43 5.75 8.12
C THR A 153 -4.50 6.04 6.96
N LEU A 154 -3.39 5.30 6.85
CA LEU A 154 -2.41 5.45 5.78
C LEU A 154 -3.00 5.10 4.41
N GLU A 155 -3.87 4.09 4.31
CA GLU A 155 -4.63 3.76 3.10
C GLU A 155 -5.48 4.96 2.64
N VAL A 156 -6.21 5.59 3.56
CA VAL A 156 -7.01 6.79 3.25
C VAL A 156 -6.11 7.93 2.78
N MET A 157 -4.95 8.14 3.40
CA MET A 157 -3.99 9.14 2.94
C MET A 157 -3.47 8.85 1.53
N LEU A 158 -3.12 7.60 1.22
CA LEU A 158 -2.70 7.18 -0.13
C LEU A 158 -3.82 7.45 -1.16
N GLN A 159 -5.08 7.14 -0.83
CA GLN A 159 -6.21 7.41 -1.70
C GLN A 159 -6.42 8.91 -1.95
N LEU A 160 -6.28 9.74 -0.92
CA LEU A 160 -6.36 11.20 -1.05
C LEU A 160 -5.23 11.78 -1.89
N GLU A 161 -4.02 11.25 -1.75
CA GLU A 161 -2.90 11.63 -2.60
C GLU A 161 -3.10 11.22 -4.05
N LYS A 162 -3.63 10.02 -4.28
CA LYS A 162 -4.00 9.55 -5.61
C LYS A 162 -5.04 10.48 -6.24
N LEU A 163 -6.04 10.92 -5.47
CA LEU A 163 -7.04 11.88 -5.92
C LEU A 163 -6.41 13.26 -6.20
N ALA A 164 -5.48 13.70 -5.35
CA ALA A 164 -4.79 14.99 -5.50
C ALA A 164 -3.97 15.11 -6.80
N PHE A 165 -3.59 13.98 -7.40
CA PHE A 165 -2.93 13.96 -8.72
C PHE A 165 -3.82 14.44 -9.86
N SER A 166 -5.14 14.37 -9.70
CA SER A 166 -6.13 14.84 -10.67
C SER A 166 -6.90 16.07 -10.17
N ASP A 167 -7.11 16.20 -8.86
CA ASP A 167 -7.72 17.37 -8.22
C ASP A 167 -6.76 18.01 -7.19
N PRO A 168 -5.98 19.04 -7.59
CA PRO A 168 -5.06 19.73 -6.69
C PRO A 168 -5.73 20.35 -5.45
N SER A 169 -7.06 20.58 -5.44
CA SER A 169 -7.79 21.16 -4.32
C SER A 169 -7.86 20.25 -3.09
N VAL A 170 -7.57 18.96 -3.25
CA VAL A 170 -7.54 17.98 -2.15
C VAL A 170 -6.40 18.27 -1.19
N THR A 171 -5.21 18.63 -1.70
CA THR A 171 -4.01 18.82 -0.86
C THR A 171 -4.21 19.88 0.23
N PRO A 172 -4.72 21.10 -0.06
CA PRO A 172 -5.02 22.08 0.97
C PRO A 172 -6.05 21.61 2.00
N LYS A 173 -7.07 20.84 1.60
CA LYS A 173 -8.10 20.30 2.51
C LYS A 173 -7.50 19.30 3.50
N VAL A 174 -6.66 18.39 3.01
CA VAL A 174 -5.92 17.45 3.84
C VAL A 174 -5.00 18.19 4.81
N ASN A 175 -4.21 19.15 4.31
CA ASN A 175 -3.31 19.94 5.15
C ASN A 175 -4.07 20.68 6.27
N LYS A 176 -5.25 21.24 5.97
CA LYS A 176 -6.10 21.89 6.98
C LYS A 176 -6.53 20.93 8.07
N ILE A 177 -7.02 19.73 7.72
CA ILE A 177 -7.41 18.70 8.70
C ILE A 177 -6.22 18.33 9.59
N LEU A 178 -5.02 18.18 9.01
CA LEU A 178 -3.81 17.81 9.75
C LEU A 178 -3.31 18.95 10.65
N GLN A 179 -3.42 20.20 10.21
CA GLN A 179 -3.08 21.39 11.01
C GLN A 179 -4.00 21.53 12.23
N ASP A 180 -5.29 21.30 12.05
CA ASP A 180 -6.31 21.39 13.10
C ASP A 180 -6.32 20.14 14.02
N TRP A 181 -5.58 19.08 13.66
CA TRP A 181 -5.58 17.84 14.43
C TRP A 181 -4.81 18.03 15.76
N PRO A 182 -5.38 17.61 16.91
CA PRO A 182 -4.71 17.75 18.19
C PRO A 182 -3.36 17.03 18.15
N ARG A 183 -2.31 17.82 18.33
CA ARG A 183 -0.93 17.34 18.39
C ARG A 183 -0.78 16.51 19.67
N ASN A 184 -0.15 15.34 19.59
CA ASN A 184 0.28 14.55 20.76
C ASN A 184 1.46 15.28 21.44
N ILE A 185 1.20 16.46 22.00
CA ILE A 185 2.17 17.21 22.78
C ILE A 185 2.09 16.63 24.18
N GLN A 186 2.82 15.55 24.43
CA GLN A 186 3.34 15.39 25.79
C GLN A 186 4.16 16.65 26.06
N ASN A 187 3.74 17.40 27.08
CA ASN A 187 4.31 18.68 27.50
C ASN A 187 5.73 18.46 28.07
N ASN A 188 6.66 17.96 27.27
CA ASN A 188 8.06 17.82 27.65
C ASN A 188 8.71 19.18 27.47
N LYS A 189 8.50 20.06 28.47
CA LYS A 189 9.22 21.33 28.67
C LYS A 189 10.71 21.10 29.00
N LYS A 190 11.42 20.26 28.24
CA LYS A 190 12.87 20.16 28.36
C LYS A 190 13.49 21.20 27.43
N LYS A 191 14.17 22.19 28.02
CA LYS A 191 15.01 23.15 27.29
C LYS A 191 15.92 22.38 26.32
N GLY A 192 15.83 22.69 25.03
CA GLY A 192 16.71 22.14 23.99
C GLY A 192 16.07 21.15 23.01
N SER A 193 14.81 20.74 23.17
CA SER A 193 14.13 19.97 22.12
C SER A 193 13.59 20.91 21.03
N HIS A 194 14.10 20.80 19.81
CA HIS A 194 13.47 21.42 18.64
C HIS A 194 12.09 20.80 18.44
N ILE A 195 11.05 21.60 18.64
CA ILE A 195 9.68 21.23 18.29
C ILE A 195 9.57 21.45 16.78
N ALA A 196 9.30 20.39 16.04
CA ALA A 196 8.88 20.47 14.64
C ALA A 196 7.59 21.29 14.56
N GLU A 197 7.70 22.57 14.25
CA GLU A 197 6.56 23.51 14.24
C GLU A 197 5.67 23.32 13.01
N TYR A 198 6.18 22.73 11.94
CA TYR A 198 5.56 22.75 10.62
C TYR A 198 4.91 21.41 10.20
N PRO A 199 3.73 21.43 9.54
CA PRO A 199 3.06 20.24 9.01
C PRO A 199 3.80 19.58 7.83
N GLU A 200 4.78 20.26 7.25
CA GLU A 200 5.75 19.71 6.29
C GLU A 200 6.83 18.81 6.91
N ASP A 201 7.00 18.79 8.23
CA ASP A 201 7.91 17.84 8.87
C ASP A 201 7.36 16.41 8.75
N LEU A 202 8.06 15.54 8.02
CA LEU A 202 7.72 14.12 7.83
C LEU A 202 7.50 13.40 9.17
N HIS A 203 8.22 13.81 10.21
CA HIS A 203 8.06 13.33 11.58
C HIS A 203 6.66 13.66 12.14
N PHE A 204 6.09 14.80 11.75
CA PHE A 204 4.74 15.23 12.14
C PHE A 204 3.64 14.40 11.48
N ARG A 205 3.82 13.97 10.22
CA ARG A 205 2.89 13.02 9.57
C ARG A 205 2.93 11.63 10.24
N LEU A 206 4.08 11.23 10.77
CA LEU A 206 4.27 9.99 11.53
C LEU A 206 3.81 10.09 13.00
N CYS A 207 3.76 11.29 13.58
CA CYS A 207 3.16 11.51 14.90
C CYS A 207 1.64 11.73 14.82
N ILE A 208 1.12 12.28 13.71
CA ILE A 208 -0.31 12.42 13.44
C ILE A 208 -0.96 11.06 13.10
N THR A 209 -0.18 10.06 12.68
CA THR A 209 -0.67 8.68 12.47
C THR A 209 -1.32 8.06 13.71
N PHE A 210 -1.13 8.57 14.94
CA PHE A 210 -1.87 8.13 16.13
C PHE A 210 -3.29 8.73 16.27
N GLY A 211 -3.80 9.45 15.27
CA GLY A 211 -5.17 10.01 15.30
C GLY A 211 -6.30 8.98 15.29
N GLY A 212 -5.97 7.69 15.10
CA GLY A 212 -6.89 6.56 15.16
C GLY A 212 -8.09 6.69 14.21
N LYS A 213 -9.16 5.95 14.53
CA LYS A 213 -10.42 5.98 13.79
C LYS A 213 -10.99 7.40 13.58
N PRO A 214 -10.98 8.32 14.56
CA PRO A 214 -11.49 9.68 14.36
C PRO A 214 -10.79 10.48 13.25
N LEU A 215 -9.46 10.43 13.16
CA LEU A 215 -8.73 11.12 12.10
C LEU A 215 -9.03 10.50 10.74
N ARG A 216 -8.97 9.17 10.68
CA ARG A 216 -9.27 8.40 9.48
C ARG A 216 -10.64 8.76 8.92
N ASP A 217 -11.66 8.81 9.77
CA ASP A 217 -13.04 9.07 9.35
C ASP A 217 -13.19 10.52 8.83
N LYS A 218 -12.51 11.51 9.45
CA LYS A 218 -12.46 12.89 8.90
C LYS A 218 -11.76 12.97 7.54
N LEU A 219 -10.64 12.28 7.36
CA LEU A 219 -9.92 12.24 6.10
C LEU A 219 -10.74 11.53 5.02
N LYS A 220 -11.38 10.41 5.37
CA LYS A 220 -12.21 9.61 4.45
C LYS A 220 -13.40 10.40 3.90
N ALA A 221 -13.94 11.35 4.67
CA ALA A 221 -14.98 12.26 4.21
C ALA A 221 -14.56 13.14 3.01
N LEU A 222 -13.26 13.27 2.71
CA LEU A 222 -12.77 13.98 1.52
C LEU A 222 -12.71 13.10 0.26
N ILE A 223 -12.88 11.78 0.38
CA ILE A 223 -12.83 10.83 -0.75
C ILE A 223 -14.22 10.71 -1.42
N THR A 224 -15.29 10.98 -0.66
CA THR A 224 -16.67 10.91 -1.15
C THR A 224 -17.17 12.35 -1.37
N PRO A 225 -17.72 12.70 -2.54
CA PRO A 225 -18.37 13.99 -2.75
C PRO A 225 -19.63 14.18 -1.90
#